data_AF-A0A0M3G6F1-F1
#
_entry.id   AF-A0A0M3G6F1-F1
#
_cell.length_a   1.000
_cell.length_b   1.000
_cell.length_c   1.000
_cell.angle_alpha   90.00
_cell.angle_beta   90.00
_cell.angle_gamma   90.00
#
_symmetry.space_group_name_H-M   'P 1'
#
loop_
_entity.id
_entity.type
_entity.pdbx_description
1 polymer ?
#
loop_
_entity_poly.entity_id
_entity_poly.type
_entity_poly.pdbx_seq_one_letter_code
_entity_poly.pdbx_strand_id
1 'polypeptide(L)'
;MKPSNPMQQLQQWKANNGKSNKLKNELVKSANQPNSGLVKNTQGNVGSETKNKYQGKLCANPLAFKCSQLTRQFKLILDSNRKCLEVYPDDFHHKIKFRDELTDLVVRLKTGGKLFNEMVKAQGAKLSSNNQETIRNFNQANDYLIHKFGEVIKQIEQLQVEYVNSVVLLKNEKNLIVSEGK
;
A
#
# COMPACT_ATOMS: atom_id res chain seq x y z
N MET A 1 -38.20 16.02 -10.28
CA MET A 1 -37.80 15.11 -11.39
C MET A 1 -36.35 14.71 -11.18
N LYS A 2 -36.04 13.40 -11.07
CA LYS A 2 -34.65 12.92 -11.00
C LYS A 2 -33.97 13.19 -12.34
N PRO A 3 -32.75 13.74 -12.39
CA PRO A 3 -32.02 13.86 -13.65
C PRO A 3 -31.60 12.45 -14.09
N SER A 4 -32.21 11.97 -15.17
CA SER A 4 -32.01 10.62 -15.73
C SER A 4 -30.77 10.53 -16.64
N ASN A 5 -29.76 11.37 -16.43
CA ASN A 5 -28.53 11.33 -17.23
C ASN A 5 -27.29 11.55 -16.34
N PRO A 6 -26.38 10.57 -16.22
CA PRO A 6 -25.13 10.67 -15.45
C PRO A 6 -24.27 11.88 -15.83
N MET A 7 -24.33 12.30 -17.09
CA MET A 7 -23.55 13.43 -17.60
C MET A 7 -24.04 14.76 -17.04
N GLN A 8 -25.35 14.90 -16.79
CA GLN A 8 -25.93 16.08 -16.13
C GLN A 8 -25.57 16.14 -14.65
N GLN A 9 -25.52 14.99 -13.97
CA GLN A 9 -25.08 14.93 -12.56
C GLN A 9 -23.62 15.36 -12.43
N LEU A 10 -22.76 14.93 -13.35
CA LEU A 10 -21.35 15.35 -13.39
C LEU A 10 -21.20 16.86 -13.65
N GLN A 11 -22.00 17.43 -14.55
CA GLN A 11 -21.99 18.87 -14.80
C GLN A 11 -22.46 19.68 -13.58
N GLN A 12 -23.53 19.24 -12.91
CA GLN A 12 -24.00 19.85 -11.67
C GLN A 12 -22.95 19.79 -10.55
N TRP A 13 -22.27 18.64 -10.40
CA TRP A 13 -21.18 18.51 -9.43
C TRP A 13 -20.02 19.47 -9.73
N LYS A 14 -19.62 19.64 -11.00
CA LYS A 14 -18.59 20.61 -11.40
C LYS A 14 -19.00 22.05 -11.12
N ALA A 15 -20.26 22.41 -11.38
CA ALA A 15 -20.78 23.76 -11.11
C ALA A 15 -20.80 24.09 -9.61
N ASN A 16 -21.12 23.11 -8.77
CA ASN A 16 -21.19 23.28 -7.32
C ASN A 16 -19.80 23.33 -6.65
N ASN A 17 -18.79 22.65 -7.21
CA ASN A 17 -17.45 22.57 -6.63
C ASN A 17 -16.42 23.50 -7.32
N GLY A 18 -16.73 24.07 -8.48
CA GLY A 18 -15.81 24.87 -9.30
C GLY A 18 -15.53 26.29 -8.81
N LYS A 19 -16.19 26.76 -7.74
CA LYS A 19 -16.02 28.14 -7.23
C LYS A 19 -14.93 28.31 -6.17
N SER A 20 -14.30 27.23 -5.70
CA SER A 20 -13.27 27.32 -4.64
C SER A 20 -11.85 27.59 -5.14
N ASN A 21 -11.53 27.37 -6.42
CA ASN A 21 -10.14 27.40 -6.90
C ASN A 21 -9.85 28.46 -7.98
N LYS A 22 -10.77 29.40 -8.19
CA LYS A 22 -10.69 30.35 -9.30
C LYS A 22 -10.10 31.72 -8.92
N LEU A 23 -9.05 31.76 -8.11
CA LEU A 23 -8.18 32.94 -7.96
C LEU A 23 -6.79 32.48 -7.50
N LYS A 24 -5.92 32.09 -8.46
CA LYS A 24 -4.44 32.17 -8.38
C LYS A 24 -3.67 31.46 -9.52
N ASN A 25 -4.30 31.20 -10.67
CA ASN A 25 -3.59 30.61 -11.83
C ASN A 25 -3.66 31.51 -13.06
N GLU A 26 -3.25 32.78 -12.93
CA GLU A 26 -2.84 33.57 -14.09
C GLU A 26 -1.66 34.45 -13.70
N LEU A 27 -0.46 33.90 -13.86
CA LEU A 27 0.74 34.52 -14.44
C LEU A 27 1.93 33.63 -14.08
N VAL A 28 2.54 33.02 -15.10
CA VAL A 28 4.00 32.99 -15.34
C VAL A 28 4.25 32.05 -16.51
N LYS A 29 4.62 32.67 -17.63
CA LYS A 29 5.20 32.03 -18.81
C LYS A 29 6.64 31.64 -18.50
N SER A 30 7.07 30.50 -19.07
CA SER A 30 8.44 30.18 -19.50
C SER A 30 9.54 30.08 -18.44
N ALA A 31 10.11 28.89 -18.25
CA ALA A 31 11.53 28.59 -18.51
C ALA A 31 11.93 27.23 -17.92
N ASN A 32 12.76 26.50 -18.67
CA ASN A 32 13.32 25.20 -18.33
C ASN A 32 14.47 25.32 -17.30
N GLN A 33 14.57 24.28 -16.45
CA GLN A 33 15.74 23.72 -15.75
C GLN A 33 15.72 23.70 -14.22
N PRO A 34 16.24 22.62 -13.58
CA PRO A 34 16.09 22.35 -12.17
C PRO A 34 17.28 22.90 -11.37
N ASN A 35 17.03 23.67 -10.31
CA ASN A 35 18.02 23.87 -9.26
C ASN A 35 17.39 24.32 -7.94
N SER A 36 18.10 24.01 -6.86
CA SER A 36 17.83 24.37 -5.46
C SER A 36 16.75 23.52 -4.78
N GLY A 37 17.02 22.82 -3.67
CA GLY A 37 17.75 23.34 -2.52
C GLY A 37 16.78 24.13 -1.64
N LEU A 38 16.57 23.65 -0.41
CA LEU A 38 15.91 24.31 0.70
C LEU A 38 14.38 24.48 0.60
N VAL A 39 13.62 23.48 1.07
CA VAL A 39 12.25 23.70 1.55
C VAL A 39 12.24 23.61 3.07
N LYS A 40 12.00 24.76 3.68
CA LYS A 40 11.88 25.00 5.11
C LYS A 40 10.62 24.31 5.66
N ASN A 41 10.75 23.79 6.87
CA ASN A 41 9.70 23.20 7.68
C ASN A 41 8.52 24.18 7.87
N THR A 42 7.29 23.69 7.77
CA THR A 42 6.16 24.30 8.47
C THR A 42 5.35 23.20 9.11
N GLN A 43 5.43 23.17 10.43
CA GLN A 43 4.75 22.28 11.35
C GLN A 43 3.30 22.76 11.52
N GLY A 44 2.36 21.82 11.40
CA GLY A 44 0.96 21.99 11.76
C GLY A 44 0.38 20.62 12.14
N ASN A 45 0.47 20.28 13.42
CA ASN A 45 -0.11 19.07 14.01
C ASN A 45 -1.63 19.24 14.15
N VAL A 46 -2.43 18.27 13.67
CA VAL A 46 -3.61 17.73 14.40
C VAL A 46 -3.84 16.31 13.91
N GLY A 47 -3.83 15.34 14.84
CA GLY A 47 -4.09 13.92 14.57
C GLY A 47 -3.11 13.03 15.33
N SER A 48 -3.38 12.81 16.61
CA SER A 48 -2.69 11.85 17.45
C SER A 48 -2.95 10.42 16.95
N GLU A 49 -2.13 9.95 16.03
CA GLU A 49 -2.01 8.53 15.74
C GLU A 49 -0.87 7.95 16.57
N THR A 50 -1.22 6.95 17.38
CA THR A 50 -0.32 6.09 18.12
C THR A 50 0.82 5.66 17.21
N LYS A 51 2.04 6.12 17.51
CA LYS A 51 3.26 5.77 16.77
C LYS A 51 3.51 4.27 16.89
N ASN A 52 2.92 3.49 15.99
CA ASN A 52 3.35 2.11 15.77
C ASN A 52 4.79 2.18 15.25
N LYS A 53 5.74 1.83 16.12
CA LYS A 53 7.17 1.71 15.81
C LYS A 53 7.41 0.55 14.85
N TYR A 54 6.98 0.67 13.60
CA TYR A 54 7.51 -0.15 12.51
C TYR A 54 8.68 0.59 11.86
N GLN A 55 9.74 0.85 12.64
CA GLN A 55 11.06 1.16 12.09
C GLN A 55 11.85 -0.14 11.90
N GLY A 56 11.32 -1.02 11.05
CA GLY A 56 12.06 -2.16 10.52
C GLY A 56 12.75 -1.77 9.23
N LYS A 57 13.95 -1.18 9.30
CA LYS A 57 14.98 -1.21 8.25
C LYS A 57 14.56 -0.86 6.79
N LEU A 58 13.52 -0.04 6.59
CA LEU A 58 13.13 0.45 5.26
C LEU A 58 14.15 1.40 4.62
N CYS A 59 15.10 1.95 5.40
CA CYS A 59 16.06 2.93 4.89
C CYS A 59 17.20 2.35 4.05
N ALA A 60 17.29 1.03 3.89
CA ALA A 60 18.43 0.40 3.21
C ALA A 60 18.12 -0.13 1.79
N ASN A 61 16.90 0.00 1.27
CA ASN A 61 16.61 -0.32 -0.13
C ASN A 61 16.54 0.97 -0.98
N PRO A 62 17.48 1.21 -1.90
CA PRO A 62 17.46 2.37 -2.80
C PRO A 62 16.15 2.54 -3.58
N LEU A 63 15.42 1.45 -3.84
CA LEU A 63 14.14 1.51 -4.54
C LEU A 63 12.99 2.05 -3.69
N ALA A 64 13.05 1.99 -2.35
CA ALA A 64 12.00 2.58 -1.53
C ALA A 64 11.88 4.10 -1.74
N PHE A 65 13.03 4.75 -1.99
CA PHE A 65 13.12 6.18 -2.30
C PHE A 65 12.80 6.46 -3.78
N LYS A 66 13.34 5.66 -4.71
CA LYS A 66 13.09 5.83 -6.16
C LYS A 66 11.62 5.55 -6.53
N CYS A 67 10.99 4.58 -5.89
CA CYS A 67 9.60 4.17 -6.09
C CYS A 67 8.69 4.68 -4.95
N SER A 68 8.91 5.92 -4.50
CA SER A 68 8.19 6.51 -3.36
C SER A 68 6.66 6.47 -3.49
N GLN A 69 6.14 6.72 -4.70
CA GLN A 69 4.69 6.66 -4.96
C GLN A 69 4.14 5.23 -4.84
N LEU A 70 4.87 4.24 -5.33
CA LEU A 70 4.49 2.83 -5.17
C LEU A 70 4.54 2.41 -3.70
N THR A 71 5.58 2.82 -2.96
CA THR A 71 5.67 2.63 -1.51
C THR A 71 4.46 3.22 -0.78
N ARG A 72 4.00 4.42 -1.21
CA ARG A 72 2.79 5.05 -0.65
C ARG A 72 1.53 4.21 -0.91
N GLN A 73 1.38 3.63 -2.09
CA GLN A 73 0.24 2.74 -2.37
C GLN A 73 0.21 1.53 -1.44
N PHE A 74 1.36 0.93 -1.13
CA PHE A 74 1.43 -0.15 -0.15
C PHE A 74 1.00 0.31 1.25
N LYS A 75 1.37 1.51 1.69
CA LYS A 75 0.90 2.06 2.96
C LYS A 75 -0.62 2.22 2.99
N LEU A 76 -1.21 2.77 1.92
CA LEU A 76 -2.66 2.90 1.81
C LEU A 76 -3.38 1.54 1.85
N ILE A 77 -2.78 0.50 1.28
CA ILE A 77 -3.29 -0.87 1.38
C ILE A 77 -3.27 -1.33 2.84
N LEU A 78 -2.15 -1.12 3.55
CA LEU A 78 -2.01 -1.50 4.97
C LEU A 78 -3.05 -0.78 5.85
N ASP A 79 -3.24 0.52 5.63
CA ASP A 79 -4.22 1.34 6.37
C ASP A 79 -5.65 0.87 6.05
N SER A 80 -5.94 0.59 4.77
CA SER A 80 -7.23 0.04 4.33
C SER A 80 -7.54 -1.31 4.95
N ASN A 81 -6.56 -2.20 5.08
CA ASN A 81 -6.76 -3.50 5.72
C ASN A 81 -7.17 -3.35 7.18
N ARG A 82 -6.48 -2.48 7.91
CA ARG A 82 -6.82 -2.17 9.31
C ARG A 82 -8.24 -1.60 9.40
N LYS A 83 -8.55 -0.61 8.56
CA LYS A 83 -9.87 0.05 8.57
C LYS A 83 -11.00 -0.91 8.22
N CYS A 84 -10.76 -1.87 7.34
CA CYS A 84 -11.72 -2.91 6.98
C CYS A 84 -12.12 -3.73 8.21
N LEU A 85 -11.17 -4.14 9.04
CA LEU A 85 -11.49 -4.90 10.25
C LEU A 85 -12.27 -4.06 11.27
N GLU A 86 -11.92 -2.78 11.41
CA GLU A 86 -12.55 -1.87 12.37
C GLU A 86 -13.99 -1.50 12.01
N VAL A 87 -14.28 -1.33 10.71
CA VAL A 87 -15.58 -0.82 10.26
C VAL A 87 -16.47 -1.92 9.69
N TYR A 88 -15.88 -2.92 9.04
CA TYR A 88 -16.59 -3.98 8.30
C TYR A 88 -16.00 -5.37 8.64
N PRO A 89 -16.08 -5.81 9.91
CA PRO A 89 -15.48 -7.09 10.33
C PRO A 89 -16.06 -8.31 9.60
N ASP A 90 -17.35 -8.30 9.26
CA ASP A 90 -18.01 -9.40 8.55
C ASP A 90 -17.51 -9.55 7.09
N ASP A 91 -17.07 -8.44 6.49
CA ASP A 91 -16.52 -8.41 5.14
C ASP A 91 -15.01 -8.65 5.08
N PHE A 92 -14.36 -8.91 6.23
CA PHE A 92 -12.91 -9.10 6.29
C PHE A 92 -12.42 -10.34 5.51
N HIS A 93 -13.32 -11.27 5.18
CA HIS A 93 -13.04 -12.42 4.32
C HIS A 93 -12.52 -12.02 2.93
N HIS A 94 -12.87 -10.84 2.41
CA HIS A 94 -12.28 -10.31 1.18
C HIS A 94 -10.79 -9.97 1.33
N LYS A 95 -10.36 -9.51 2.51
CA LYS A 95 -8.94 -9.28 2.80
C LYS A 95 -8.18 -10.61 2.93
N ILE A 96 -8.82 -11.62 3.50
CA ILE A 96 -8.26 -12.99 3.55
C ILE A 96 -8.04 -13.53 2.13
N LYS A 97 -9.03 -13.40 1.24
CA LYS A 97 -8.87 -13.78 -0.17
C LYS A 97 -7.74 -13.00 -0.87
N PHE A 98 -7.66 -11.69 -0.64
CA PHE A 98 -6.59 -10.86 -1.18
C PHE A 98 -5.20 -11.31 -0.69
N ARG A 99 -5.05 -11.71 0.58
CA ARG A 99 -3.82 -12.31 1.09
C ARG A 99 -3.44 -13.58 0.33
N ASP A 100 -4.41 -14.46 0.06
CA ASP A 100 -4.15 -15.72 -0.63
C ASP A 100 -3.69 -15.48 -2.08
N GLU A 101 -4.32 -14.54 -2.78
CA GLU A 101 -3.90 -14.08 -4.12
C GLU A 101 -2.47 -13.50 -4.09
N LEU A 102 -2.13 -12.68 -3.08
CA LEU A 102 -0.78 -12.15 -2.90
C LEU A 102 0.23 -13.25 -2.58
N THR A 103 -0.16 -14.26 -1.81
CA THR A 103 0.71 -15.40 -1.46
C THR A 103 1.09 -16.19 -2.71
N ASP A 104 0.12 -16.51 -3.56
CA ASP A 104 0.36 -17.13 -4.87
C ASP A 104 1.27 -16.26 -5.74
N LEU A 105 1.01 -14.95 -5.82
CA LEU A 105 1.84 -14.02 -6.59
C LEU A 105 3.29 -14.00 -6.11
N VAL A 106 3.52 -13.95 -4.80
CA VAL A 106 4.88 -14.00 -4.21
C VAL A 106 5.60 -15.29 -4.57
N VAL A 107 4.91 -16.44 -4.57
CA VAL A 107 5.48 -17.73 -4.98
C VAL A 107 5.88 -17.70 -6.46
N ARG A 108 5.04 -17.14 -7.34
CA ARG A 108 5.36 -17.00 -8.77
C ARG A 108 6.56 -16.09 -9.00
N LEU A 109 6.62 -14.93 -8.33
CA LEU A 109 7.76 -14.00 -8.42
C LEU A 109 9.07 -14.65 -7.96
N LYS A 110 9.03 -15.40 -6.85
CA LYS A 110 10.20 -16.14 -6.36
C LYS A 110 10.66 -17.21 -7.35
N THR A 111 9.72 -18.01 -7.86
CA THR A 111 10.03 -19.13 -8.76
C THR A 111 10.53 -18.63 -10.12
N GLY A 112 9.85 -17.62 -10.69
CA GLY A 112 10.29 -16.98 -11.94
C GLY A 112 11.64 -16.29 -11.80
N GLY A 113 11.90 -15.59 -10.69
CA GLY A 113 13.19 -14.99 -10.41
C GLY A 113 14.33 -16.02 -10.27
N LYS A 114 14.05 -17.19 -9.69
CA LYS A 114 15.03 -18.30 -9.64
C LYS A 114 15.36 -18.83 -11.04
N LEU A 115 14.33 -19.16 -11.82
CA LEU A 115 14.50 -19.64 -13.21
C LEU A 115 15.27 -18.63 -14.06
N PHE A 116 14.92 -17.34 -13.95
CA PHE A 116 15.64 -16.26 -14.64
C PHE A 116 17.13 -16.25 -14.28
N ASN A 117 17.47 -16.32 -13.00
CA ASN A 117 18.86 -16.35 -12.54
C ASN A 117 19.61 -17.63 -12.97
N GLU A 118 18.93 -18.78 -13.06
CA GLU A 118 19.50 -20.01 -13.62
C GLU A 118 19.84 -19.86 -15.11
N MET A 119 18.93 -19.27 -15.91
CA MET A 119 19.19 -18.98 -17.32
C MET A 119 20.34 -17.99 -17.51
N VAL A 120 20.39 -16.95 -16.68
CA VAL A 120 21.50 -15.97 -16.68
C VAL A 120 22.84 -16.65 -16.38
N LYS A 121 22.88 -17.56 -15.41
CA LYS A 121 24.10 -18.34 -15.08
C LYS A 121 24.51 -19.24 -16.24
N ALA A 122 23.55 -19.92 -16.87
CA ALA A 122 23.81 -20.77 -18.04
C ALA A 122 24.38 -19.98 -19.24
N GLN A 123 24.02 -18.69 -19.36
CA GLN A 123 24.54 -17.79 -20.40
C GLN A 123 25.79 -17.00 -19.99
N GLY A 124 26.36 -17.23 -18.79
CA GLY A 124 27.28 -16.31 -18.09
C GLY A 124 28.53 -15.83 -18.83
N ALA A 125 29.01 -16.55 -19.86
CA ALA A 125 30.14 -16.13 -20.70
C ALA A 125 29.75 -15.17 -21.85
N LYS A 126 28.44 -15.00 -22.15
CA LYS A 126 27.92 -14.21 -23.29
C LYS A 126 27.29 -12.86 -22.91
N LEU A 127 27.15 -12.55 -21.63
CA LEU A 127 26.41 -11.37 -21.18
C LEU A 127 27.31 -10.13 -21.13
N SER A 128 26.92 -9.08 -21.84
CA SER A 128 27.60 -7.77 -21.81
C SER A 128 27.40 -7.05 -20.48
N SER A 129 28.22 -6.02 -20.20
CA SER A 129 28.08 -5.17 -19.01
C SER A 129 26.67 -4.55 -18.87
N ASN A 130 26.07 -4.10 -19.98
CA ASN A 130 24.70 -3.55 -19.98
C ASN A 130 23.64 -4.60 -19.59
N ASN A 131 23.85 -5.86 -19.98
CA ASN A 131 22.97 -6.95 -19.57
C ASN A 131 23.08 -7.21 -18.06
N GLN A 132 24.29 -7.11 -17.49
CA GLN A 132 24.52 -7.28 -16.04
C GLN A 132 23.78 -6.23 -15.21
N GLU A 133 23.79 -4.96 -15.62
CA GLU A 133 23.04 -3.91 -14.94
C GLU A 133 21.54 -4.17 -15.01
N THR A 134 21.03 -4.56 -16.17
CA THR A 134 19.60 -4.86 -16.37
C THR A 134 19.15 -6.04 -15.49
N ILE A 135 19.98 -7.09 -15.39
CA ILE A 135 19.75 -8.23 -14.49
C ILE A 135 19.71 -7.79 -13.02
N ARG A 136 20.64 -6.92 -12.60
CA ARG A 136 20.64 -6.38 -11.23
C ARG A 136 19.38 -5.55 -10.94
N ASN A 137 18.99 -4.67 -11.88
CA ASN A 137 17.79 -3.86 -11.75
C ASN A 137 16.52 -4.71 -11.67
N PHE A 138 16.41 -5.77 -12.48
CA PHE A 138 15.32 -6.73 -12.41
C PHE A 138 15.25 -7.40 -11.04
N ASN A 139 16.36 -7.98 -10.57
CA ASN A 139 16.40 -8.66 -9.27
C ASN A 139 16.04 -7.70 -8.13
N GLN A 140 16.55 -6.46 -8.16
CA GLN A 140 16.22 -5.46 -7.15
C GLN A 140 14.72 -5.11 -7.14
N ALA A 141 14.10 -4.96 -8.31
CA ALA A 141 12.67 -4.70 -8.43
C ALA A 141 11.82 -5.90 -7.96
N ASN A 142 12.20 -7.11 -8.35
CA ASN A 142 11.53 -8.34 -7.94
C ASN A 142 11.57 -8.52 -6.41
N ASP A 143 12.74 -8.34 -5.79
CA ASP A 143 12.92 -8.42 -4.34
C ASP A 143 12.12 -7.35 -3.60
N TYR A 144 12.08 -6.12 -4.14
CA TYR A 144 11.26 -5.05 -3.59
C TYR A 144 9.76 -5.41 -3.57
N LEU A 145 9.24 -5.95 -4.68
CA LEU A 145 7.83 -6.37 -4.77
C LEU A 145 7.53 -7.54 -3.83
N ILE A 146 8.38 -8.57 -3.82
CA ILE A 146 8.25 -9.72 -2.91
C ILE A 146 8.21 -9.24 -1.45
N HIS A 147 9.08 -8.31 -1.08
CA HIS A 147 9.11 -7.73 0.25
C HIS A 147 7.81 -6.99 0.59
N LYS A 148 7.34 -6.10 -0.30
CA LYS A 148 6.13 -5.30 -0.09
C LYS A 148 4.85 -6.14 -0.03
N PHE A 149 4.70 -7.13 -0.91
CA PHE A 149 3.59 -8.07 -0.80
C PHE A 149 3.68 -8.89 0.49
N GLY A 150 4.87 -9.29 0.91
CA GLY A 150 5.09 -9.97 2.19
C GLY A 150 4.68 -9.14 3.41
N GLU A 151 4.88 -7.83 3.40
CA GLU A 151 4.39 -6.94 4.47
C GLU A 151 2.86 -6.95 4.55
N VAL A 152 2.17 -6.86 3.40
CA VAL A 152 0.71 -6.88 3.33
C VAL A 152 0.14 -8.22 3.79
N ILE A 153 0.72 -9.33 3.33
CA ILE A 153 0.32 -10.69 3.73
C ILE A 153 0.39 -10.84 5.25
N LYS A 154 1.55 -10.52 5.84
CA LYS A 154 1.77 -10.63 7.29
C LYS A 154 0.80 -9.79 8.09
N GLN A 155 0.51 -8.56 7.63
CA GLN A 155 -0.43 -7.70 8.32
C GLN A 155 -1.85 -8.30 8.31
N ILE A 156 -2.32 -8.84 7.18
CA ILE A 156 -3.65 -9.45 7.09
C ILE A 156 -3.73 -10.69 8.00
N GLU A 157 -2.67 -11.52 8.06
CA GLU A 157 -2.59 -12.66 8.98
C GLU A 157 -2.71 -12.22 10.46
N GLN A 158 -1.99 -11.17 10.85
CA GLN A 158 -2.06 -10.60 12.20
C GLN A 158 -3.47 -10.10 12.52
N LEU A 159 -4.07 -9.33 11.61
CA LEU A 159 -5.43 -8.81 11.77
C LEU A 159 -6.47 -9.94 11.87
N GLN A 160 -6.30 -11.02 11.12
CA GLN A 160 -7.19 -12.19 11.23
C GLN A 160 -7.09 -12.84 12.62
N VAL A 161 -5.88 -12.98 13.17
CA VAL A 161 -5.68 -13.50 14.53
C VAL A 161 -6.28 -12.56 15.58
N GLU A 162 -6.07 -11.24 15.44
CA GLU A 162 -6.69 -10.24 16.31
C GLU A 162 -8.22 -10.35 16.33
N TYR A 163 -8.85 -10.52 15.17
CA TYR A 163 -10.29 -10.69 15.04
C TYR A 163 -10.81 -11.96 15.71
N VAL A 164 -10.16 -13.11 15.46
CA VAL A 164 -10.57 -14.38 16.07
C VAL A 164 -10.46 -14.30 17.58
N ASN A 165 -9.38 -13.70 18.11
CA ASN A 165 -9.19 -13.53 19.54
C ASN A 165 -10.26 -12.64 20.18
N SER A 166 -10.62 -11.51 19.55
CA SER A 166 -11.65 -10.61 20.09
C SER A 166 -13.03 -11.26 20.13
N VAL A 167 -13.39 -12.05 19.11
CA VAL A 167 -14.64 -12.81 19.07
C VAL A 167 -14.70 -13.87 20.17
N VAL A 168 -13.60 -14.58 20.43
CA VAL A 168 -13.52 -15.59 21.50
C VAL A 168 -13.69 -14.95 22.88
N LEU A 169 -13.01 -13.83 23.15
CA LEU A 169 -13.13 -13.13 24.43
C LEU A 169 -14.57 -12.69 24.70
N LEU A 170 -15.24 -12.07 23.72
CA LEU A 170 -16.63 -11.62 23.85
C LEU A 170 -17.61 -12.79 24.09
N LYS A 171 -17.36 -13.97 23.52
CA LYS A 171 -18.17 -15.16 23.79
C LYS A 171 -18.00 -15.65 25.22
N ASN A 172 -16.77 -15.66 25.73
CA ASN A 172 -16.48 -16.11 27.09
C ASN A 172 -17.08 -15.17 28.14
N GLU A 173 -17.00 -13.85 27.93
CA GLU A 173 -17.64 -12.85 28.81
C GLU A 173 -19.16 -13.02 28.86
N LYS A 174 -19.82 -13.22 27.71
CA LYS A 174 -21.27 -13.46 27.66
C LYS A 174 -21.67 -14.73 28.41
N ASN A 175 -20.88 -15.80 28.30
CA ASN A 175 -21.15 -17.05 29.01
C ASN A 175 -20.99 -16.89 30.52
N LEU A 176 -20.02 -16.08 30.99
CA LEU A 176 -19.80 -15.82 32.42
C LEU A 176 -20.98 -15.06 33.05
N ILE A 177 -21.45 -14.01 32.38
CA ILE A 177 -22.61 -13.21 32.84
C ILE A 177 -23.88 -14.08 32.94
N VAL A 178 -24.07 -15.01 32.00
CA VAL A 178 -25.21 -15.95 32.03
C VAL A 178 -25.11 -16.95 33.19
N SER A 179 -23.90 -17.30 33.63
CA SER A 179 -23.69 -18.21 34.76
C SER A 179 -23.80 -17.55 36.14
N GLU A 180 -23.50 -16.25 36.27
CA GLU A 180 -23.60 -15.51 37.54
C GLU A 180 -25.01 -14.95 37.81
N GLY A 181 -25.89 -14.94 36.80
CA GLY A 181 -27.29 -14.48 36.90
C GLY A 181 -28.33 -15.57 37.20
N LYS A 182 -27.89 -16.78 37.61
CA LYS A 182 -28.74 -17.90 38.06
C LYS A 182 -28.42 -18.24 39.51
#